data_AF-A0A7V8YKG1-F1
#
_entry.id   AF-A0A7V8YKG1-F1
#
_cell.length_a   1.000
_cell.length_b   1.000
_cell.length_c   1.000
_cell.angle_alpha   90.00
_cell.angle_beta   90.00
_cell.angle_gamma   90.00
#
_symmetry.space_group_name_H-M   'P 1'
#
loop_
_entity.id
_entity.type
_entity.pdbx_description
1 polymer ?
#
loop_
_entity_poly.entity_id
_entity_poly.type
_entity_poly.pdbx_seq_one_letter_code
_entity_poly.pdbx_strand_id
1 'polypeptide(L)'
;MKSFAVVPATLAAALCLALSGCGMPGESRSFQVLAKDAEPLRTAFNNDVGRTRVLMLVGPTCGVCLRGAADIESTVLARNNDPRLRGYVVWVPMLGARELDVPEATRTVPDPRAEHYWNPGGELMDATASVLGLDQQAWDVYLGYGPTARWDGAPPPKPDFWMHQLGGTEVGAPRLDAAAFEARTAELLSRPVQ
;
A
#
# COMPACT_ATOMS: atom_id res chain seq x y z
N MET A 1 59.31 46.35 -6.56
CA MET A 1 58.10 46.96 -7.17
C MET A 1 57.66 46.10 -8.35
N LYS A 2 56.38 45.69 -8.37
CA LYS A 2 55.64 44.94 -9.42
C LYS A 2 56.05 43.46 -9.57
N SER A 3 55.16 42.47 -9.69
CA SER A 3 53.70 42.33 -9.54
C SER A 3 53.40 40.82 -9.54
N PHE A 4 52.35 40.44 -8.82
CA PHE A 4 51.73 39.12 -8.80
C PHE A 4 51.18 38.68 -10.17
N ALA A 5 51.17 37.38 -10.42
CA ALA A 5 50.15 36.72 -11.23
C ALA A 5 49.66 35.46 -10.48
N VAL A 6 48.52 35.60 -9.81
CA VAL A 6 47.74 34.50 -9.23
C VAL A 6 46.87 33.95 -10.35
N VAL A 7 46.96 32.65 -10.62
CA VAL A 7 46.01 31.93 -11.47
C VAL A 7 44.86 31.46 -10.60
N PRO A 8 43.59 31.84 -10.86
CA PRO A 8 42.47 31.31 -10.10
C PRO A 8 42.13 29.91 -10.62
N ALA A 9 42.14 28.92 -9.72
CA ALA A 9 41.54 27.61 -9.94
C ALA A 9 40.01 27.76 -9.81
N THR A 10 39.31 27.63 -10.93
CA THR A 10 37.85 27.55 -10.96
C THR A 10 37.40 26.18 -10.44
N LEU A 11 36.84 26.17 -9.23
CA LEU A 11 36.09 25.03 -8.68
C LEU A 11 34.75 24.94 -9.43
N ALA A 12 34.62 23.96 -10.33
CA ALA A 12 33.32 23.62 -10.90
C ALA A 12 32.58 22.72 -9.89
N ALA A 13 31.61 23.30 -9.19
CA ALA A 13 30.68 22.55 -8.35
C ALA A 13 29.75 21.73 -9.24
N ALA A 14 29.94 20.40 -9.25
CA ALA A 14 29.02 19.48 -9.89
C ALA A 14 27.76 19.36 -9.03
N LEU A 15 26.68 19.99 -9.52
CA LEU A 15 25.34 19.90 -8.96
C LEU A 15 24.77 18.52 -9.29
N CYS A 16 24.85 17.57 -8.35
CA CYS A 16 24.13 16.30 -8.44
C CYS A 16 22.63 16.57 -8.29
N LEU A 17 21.94 16.75 -9.41
CA LEU A 17 20.48 16.67 -9.50
C LEU A 17 20.07 15.24 -9.12
N ALA A 18 19.56 15.06 -7.91
CA ALA A 18 18.87 13.84 -7.50
C ALA A 18 17.56 13.75 -8.29
N LEU A 19 17.61 13.03 -9.42
CA LEU A 19 16.41 12.61 -10.13
C LEU A 19 15.68 11.59 -9.25
N SER A 20 14.51 11.99 -8.74
CA SER A 20 13.54 11.08 -8.13
C SER A 20 13.24 9.95 -9.12
N GLY A 21 13.72 8.75 -8.81
CA GLY A 21 13.54 7.59 -9.65
C GLY A 21 12.08 7.20 -9.70
N CYS A 22 11.44 7.37 -10.87
CA CYS A 22 10.37 6.45 -11.27
C CYS A 22 11.01 5.06 -11.32
N GLY A 23 10.76 4.22 -10.30
CA GLY A 23 11.36 2.89 -10.27
C GLY A 23 10.99 2.11 -11.52
N MET A 24 11.97 1.38 -12.07
CA MET A 24 11.84 0.73 -13.36
C MET A 24 10.77 -0.37 -13.32
N PRO A 25 9.95 -0.52 -14.38
CA PRO A 25 9.03 -1.63 -14.51
C PRO A 25 9.79 -2.97 -14.37
N GLY A 26 9.32 -3.85 -13.49
CA GLY A 26 9.91 -5.17 -13.26
C GLY A 26 10.94 -5.26 -12.13
N GLU A 27 11.27 -4.16 -11.45
CA GLU A 27 12.09 -4.21 -10.23
C GLU A 27 11.24 -4.45 -8.99
N SER A 28 11.73 -5.29 -8.07
CA SER A 28 11.10 -5.51 -6.76
C SER A 28 11.06 -4.21 -5.94
N ARG A 29 9.98 -4.00 -5.19
CA ARG A 29 9.86 -2.87 -4.26
C ARG A 29 10.39 -3.25 -2.87
N SER A 30 10.92 -2.26 -2.15
CA SER A 30 11.24 -2.42 -0.74
C SER A 30 9.97 -2.69 0.06
N PHE A 31 10.06 -3.53 1.09
CA PHE A 31 8.98 -3.76 2.03
C PHE A 31 9.52 -3.73 3.46
N GLN A 32 8.64 -3.49 4.42
CA GLN A 32 8.97 -3.54 5.86
C GLN A 32 8.33 -4.76 6.51
N VAL A 33 9.06 -5.44 7.39
CA VAL A 33 8.51 -6.55 8.18
C VAL A 33 7.73 -5.98 9.37
N LEU A 34 6.47 -6.38 9.51
CA LEU A 34 5.58 -5.96 10.58
C LEU A 34 5.70 -6.92 11.77
N ALA A 35 5.96 -6.33 12.94
CA ALA A 35 5.71 -6.99 14.21
C ALA A 35 4.19 -7.06 14.50
N LYS A 36 3.84 -7.74 15.59
CA LYS A 36 2.45 -7.95 16.03
C LYS A 36 1.62 -6.67 16.16
N ASP A 37 2.24 -5.56 16.52
CA ASP A 37 1.54 -4.28 16.72
C ASP A 37 1.34 -3.48 15.43
N ALA A 38 1.86 -3.96 14.30
CA ALA A 38 1.83 -3.32 12.99
C ALA A 38 2.29 -1.86 13.00
N GLU A 39 3.22 -1.49 13.90
CA GLU A 39 3.58 -0.09 14.14
C GLU A 39 4.01 0.66 12.86
N PRO A 40 4.87 0.13 11.98
CA PRO A 40 5.27 0.87 10.77
C PRO A 40 4.09 1.20 9.87
N LEU A 41 3.19 0.24 9.66
CA LEU A 41 1.97 0.44 8.87
C LEU A 41 1.02 1.41 9.56
N ARG A 42 0.81 1.29 10.88
CA ARG A 42 -0.04 2.22 11.64
C ARG A 42 0.49 3.64 11.57
N THR A 43 1.80 3.83 11.62
CA THR A 43 2.46 5.12 11.53
C THR A 43 2.28 5.73 10.13
N ALA A 44 2.53 4.97 9.06
CA ALA A 44 2.21 5.42 7.69
C ALA A 44 0.72 5.75 7.53
N PHE A 45 -0.15 4.87 8.03
CA PHE A 45 -1.61 5.05 8.12
C PHE A 45 -2.03 6.18 9.08
N ASN A 46 -1.16 6.85 9.82
CA ASN A 46 -1.55 8.07 10.55
C ASN A 46 -0.90 9.31 9.94
N ASN A 47 0.25 9.17 9.28
CA ASN A 47 0.90 10.24 8.54
C ASN A 47 0.11 10.71 7.31
N ASP A 48 -0.64 9.80 6.69
CA ASP A 48 -1.50 10.11 5.54
C ASP A 48 -2.93 10.54 5.93
N VAL A 49 -3.18 10.97 7.17
CA VAL A 49 -4.50 11.55 7.53
C VAL A 49 -4.73 12.78 6.64
N GLY A 50 -5.94 12.92 6.13
CA GLY A 50 -6.29 13.87 5.06
C GLY A 50 -6.14 13.30 3.64
N ARG A 51 -5.74 12.03 3.50
CA ARG A 51 -5.62 11.31 2.21
C ARG A 51 -6.55 10.10 2.16
N THR A 52 -7.04 9.78 0.97
CA THR A 52 -7.75 8.52 0.72
C THR A 52 -6.74 7.39 0.63
N ARG A 53 -7.02 6.27 1.30
CA ARG A 53 -6.12 5.11 1.31
C ARG A 53 -6.83 3.85 0.85
N VAL A 54 -6.10 3.06 0.07
CA VAL A 54 -6.46 1.69 -0.28
C VAL A 54 -5.48 0.76 0.41
N LEU A 55 -5.99 -0.24 1.10
CA LEU A 55 -5.19 -1.22 1.83
C LEU A 55 -5.58 -2.62 1.37
N MET A 56 -4.59 -3.46 1.06
CA MET A 56 -4.77 -4.82 0.59
C MET A 56 -4.10 -5.80 1.56
N LEU A 57 -4.80 -6.87 1.98
CA LEU A 57 -4.18 -8.01 2.67
C LEU A 57 -4.17 -9.19 1.71
N VAL A 58 -3.00 -9.56 1.18
CA VAL A 58 -2.87 -10.50 0.06
C VAL A 58 -1.72 -11.48 0.26
N GLY A 59 -1.89 -12.74 -0.17
CA GLY A 59 -0.81 -13.73 -0.12
C GLY A 59 0.17 -13.56 -1.30
N PRO A 60 1.50 -13.52 -1.08
CA PRO A 60 2.47 -13.28 -2.15
C PRO A 60 2.62 -14.46 -3.12
N THR A 61 2.18 -15.67 -2.74
CA THR A 61 2.17 -16.87 -3.58
C THR A 61 0.77 -17.24 -4.06
N CYS A 62 -0.24 -16.45 -3.69
CA CYS A 62 -1.64 -16.72 -3.95
C CYS A 62 -2.06 -16.12 -5.31
N GLY A 63 -2.29 -16.97 -6.32
CA GLY A 63 -2.59 -16.50 -7.67
C GLY A 63 -3.86 -15.66 -7.82
N VAL A 64 -4.90 -15.89 -7.00
CA VAL A 64 -6.10 -15.01 -6.97
C VAL A 64 -5.78 -13.66 -6.32
N CYS A 65 -5.07 -13.68 -5.20
CA CYS A 65 -4.66 -12.49 -4.47
C CYS A 65 -3.76 -11.58 -5.33
N LEU A 66 -2.81 -12.16 -6.08
CA LEU A 66 -1.96 -11.41 -7.00
C LEU A 66 -2.75 -10.80 -8.16
N ARG A 67 -3.77 -11.51 -8.68
CA ARG A 67 -4.66 -10.93 -9.70
C ARG A 67 -5.46 -9.77 -9.16
N GLY A 68 -6.10 -9.90 -7.99
CA GLY A 68 -6.85 -8.79 -7.41
C GLY A 68 -5.98 -7.59 -7.05
N ALA A 69 -4.75 -7.81 -6.55
CA ALA A 69 -3.77 -6.74 -6.37
C ALA A 69 -3.39 -6.04 -7.69
N ALA A 70 -3.19 -6.80 -8.78
CA ALA A 70 -2.93 -6.25 -10.11
C ALA A 70 -4.14 -5.48 -10.68
N ASP A 71 -5.36 -5.92 -10.39
CA ASP A 71 -6.59 -5.24 -10.79
C ASP A 71 -6.72 -3.88 -10.09
N ILE A 72 -6.44 -3.83 -8.77
CA ILE A 72 -6.39 -2.57 -8.00
C ILE A 72 -5.27 -1.66 -8.51
N GLU A 73 -4.08 -2.18 -8.75
CA GLU A 73 -2.99 -1.41 -9.35
C GLU A 73 -3.43 -0.77 -10.67
N SER A 74 -3.86 -1.58 -11.63
CA SER A 74 -4.11 -1.14 -13.01
C SER A 74 -5.38 -0.29 -13.19
N THR A 75 -6.33 -0.39 -12.26
CA THR A 75 -7.62 0.30 -12.35
C THR A 75 -7.73 1.47 -11.38
N VAL A 76 -7.21 1.34 -10.17
CA VAL A 76 -7.37 2.34 -9.11
C VAL A 76 -6.13 3.23 -8.99
N LEU A 77 -4.94 2.63 -8.89
CA LEU A 77 -3.70 3.38 -8.67
C LEU A 77 -3.21 4.00 -9.99
N ALA A 78 -2.87 3.19 -10.98
CA ALA A 78 -2.25 3.64 -12.23
C ALA A 78 -3.10 4.62 -13.07
N ARG A 79 -4.43 4.57 -12.95
CA ARG A 79 -5.36 5.47 -13.68
C ARG A 79 -5.65 6.77 -12.94
N ASN A 80 -5.33 6.84 -11.65
CA ASN A 80 -5.66 7.98 -10.82
C ASN A 80 -4.38 8.68 -10.39
N ASN A 81 -4.14 9.88 -10.92
CA ASN A 81 -2.96 10.69 -10.59
C ASN A 81 -3.17 11.62 -9.39
N ASP A 82 -4.28 11.50 -8.64
CA ASP A 82 -4.53 12.34 -7.48
C ASP A 82 -3.44 12.08 -6.42
N PRO A 83 -2.67 13.12 -6.01
CA PRO A 83 -1.61 12.96 -5.03
C PRO A 83 -2.13 12.63 -3.62
N ARG A 84 -3.45 12.69 -3.39
CA ARG A 84 -4.12 12.31 -2.14
C ARG A 84 -4.50 10.83 -2.08
N LEU A 85 -4.25 10.04 -3.12
CA LEU A 85 -4.45 8.59 -3.08
C LEU A 85 -3.18 7.88 -2.59
N ARG A 86 -3.32 6.96 -1.63
CA ARG A 86 -2.22 6.15 -1.07
C ARG A 86 -2.57 4.67 -1.11
N GLY A 87 -1.56 3.83 -1.35
CA GLY A 87 -1.69 2.38 -1.35
C GLY A 87 -0.89 1.76 -0.20
N TYR A 88 -1.45 0.75 0.46
CA TYR A 88 -0.72 -0.10 1.39
C TYR A 88 -0.96 -1.56 1.03
N VAL A 89 0.11 -2.29 0.76
CA VAL A 89 0.06 -3.71 0.39
C VAL A 89 0.67 -4.52 1.53
N VAL A 90 -0.17 -5.26 2.24
CA VAL A 90 0.24 -6.15 3.32
C VAL A 90 0.27 -7.58 2.79
N TRP A 91 1.47 -8.10 2.60
CA TRP A 91 1.73 -9.48 2.26
C TRP A 91 1.57 -10.36 3.51
N VAL A 92 0.79 -11.43 3.43
CA VAL A 92 0.44 -12.31 4.57
C VAL A 92 0.79 -13.78 4.30
N PRO A 93 1.07 -14.60 5.34
CA PRO A 93 1.61 -15.97 5.22
C PRO A 93 0.59 -17.02 4.79
N MET A 94 -0.35 -16.65 3.93
CA MET A 94 -1.32 -17.58 3.38
C MET A 94 -0.65 -18.54 2.40
N LEU A 95 -1.17 -19.77 2.34
CA LEU A 95 -0.68 -20.84 1.46
C LEU A 95 0.82 -21.18 1.67
N GLY A 96 1.32 -21.02 2.90
CA GLY A 96 2.71 -21.35 3.24
C GLY A 96 3.72 -20.34 2.72
N ALA A 97 3.27 -19.14 2.31
CA ALA A 97 4.13 -18.05 1.91
C ALA A 97 5.14 -17.68 3.02
N ARG A 98 6.35 -17.35 2.59
CA ARG A 98 7.46 -16.91 3.44
C ARG A 98 7.94 -15.54 2.98
N GLU A 99 8.74 -14.89 3.82
CA GLU A 99 9.30 -13.56 3.53
C GLU A 99 10.05 -13.50 2.19
N LEU A 100 10.78 -14.56 1.81
CA LEU A 100 11.52 -14.63 0.54
C LEU A 100 10.63 -14.61 -0.71
N ASP A 101 9.33 -14.85 -0.57
CA ASP A 101 8.38 -14.80 -1.68
C ASP A 101 7.90 -13.35 -1.94
N VAL A 102 8.08 -12.45 -0.97
CA VAL A 102 7.60 -11.06 -1.02
C VAL A 102 8.28 -10.21 -2.10
N PRO A 103 9.62 -10.24 -2.31
CA PRO A 103 10.27 -9.42 -3.33
C PRO A 103 9.67 -9.57 -4.73
N GLU A 104 9.30 -10.78 -5.15
CA GLU A 104 8.65 -10.97 -6.46
C GLU A 104 7.24 -10.37 -6.46
N ALA A 105 6.45 -10.66 -5.42
CA ALA A 105 5.06 -10.22 -5.32
C ALA A 105 4.92 -8.69 -5.34
N THR A 106 5.87 -7.95 -4.76
CA THR A 106 5.87 -6.48 -4.76
C THR A 106 5.78 -5.85 -6.15
N ARG A 107 6.24 -6.54 -7.20
CA ARG A 107 6.18 -6.06 -8.59
C ARG A 107 4.75 -5.94 -9.12
N THR A 108 3.79 -6.61 -8.47
CA THR A 108 2.36 -6.59 -8.83
C THR A 108 1.74 -5.21 -8.65
N VAL A 109 2.24 -4.43 -7.68
CA VAL A 109 1.73 -3.09 -7.36
C VAL A 109 2.95 -2.13 -7.37
N PRO A 110 3.43 -1.73 -8.56
CA PRO A 110 4.62 -0.88 -8.67
C PRO A 110 4.33 0.62 -8.45
N ASP A 111 3.09 1.05 -8.16
CA ASP A 111 2.78 2.47 -7.98
C ASP A 111 3.66 3.11 -6.88
N PRO A 112 4.29 4.27 -7.15
CA PRO A 112 5.20 4.91 -6.18
C PRO A 112 4.51 5.44 -4.92
N ARG A 113 3.18 5.49 -4.88
CA ARG A 113 2.37 5.85 -3.71
C ARG A 113 1.96 4.63 -2.89
N ALA A 114 2.36 3.42 -3.32
CA ALA A 114 2.13 2.19 -2.60
C ALA A 114 3.33 1.86 -1.69
N GLU A 115 3.06 1.62 -0.41
CA GLU A 115 4.03 1.04 0.51
C GLU A 115 3.74 -0.45 0.73
N HIS A 116 4.79 -1.26 0.83
CA HIS A 116 4.68 -2.71 0.99
C HIS A 116 5.13 -3.15 2.39
N TYR A 117 4.44 -4.15 2.90
CA TYR A 117 4.69 -4.71 4.22
C TYR A 117 4.58 -6.23 4.20
N TRP A 118 5.37 -6.92 5.02
CA TRP A 118 5.25 -8.36 5.27
C TRP A 118 4.79 -8.58 6.71
N ASN A 119 3.65 -9.24 6.94
CA ASN A 119 3.19 -9.59 8.28
C ASN A 119 3.36 -11.09 8.54
N PRO A 120 4.54 -11.56 8.98
CA PRO A 120 4.84 -13.00 9.12
C PRO A 120 3.95 -13.72 10.13
N GLY A 121 3.47 -13.02 11.16
CA GLY A 121 2.65 -13.63 12.21
C GLY A 121 1.16 -13.70 11.88
N GLY A 122 0.71 -13.04 10.79
CA GLY A 122 -0.68 -13.06 10.36
C GLY A 122 -1.66 -12.31 11.28
N GLU A 123 -1.18 -11.60 12.30
CA GLU A 123 -2.02 -10.94 13.30
C GLU A 123 -2.93 -9.87 12.68
N LEU A 124 -2.51 -9.26 11.57
CA LEU A 124 -3.33 -8.30 10.83
C LEU A 124 -4.53 -8.97 10.16
N MET A 125 -4.42 -10.24 9.75
CA MET A 125 -5.55 -10.99 9.19
C MET A 125 -6.62 -11.23 10.24
N ASP A 126 -6.22 -11.58 11.47
CA ASP A 126 -7.15 -11.82 12.58
C ASP A 126 -7.78 -10.51 13.06
N ALA A 127 -6.97 -9.46 13.23
CA ALA A 127 -7.45 -8.15 13.67
C ALA A 127 -8.42 -7.54 12.64
N THR A 128 -8.13 -7.69 11.36
CA THR A 128 -9.01 -7.23 10.27
C THR A 128 -10.28 -8.08 10.19
N ALA A 129 -10.18 -9.41 10.33
CA ALA A 129 -11.35 -10.29 10.36
C ALA A 129 -12.36 -9.87 11.45
N SER A 130 -11.86 -9.56 12.65
CA SER A 130 -12.69 -9.09 13.75
C SER A 130 -13.44 -7.79 13.41
N VAL A 131 -12.78 -6.83 12.75
CA VAL A 131 -13.38 -5.55 12.33
C VAL A 131 -14.43 -5.74 11.22
N LEU A 132 -14.19 -6.71 10.32
CA LEU A 132 -15.08 -7.02 9.20
C LEU A 132 -16.22 -7.98 9.58
N GLY A 133 -16.18 -8.56 10.78
CA GLY A 133 -17.16 -9.55 11.24
C GLY A 133 -17.04 -10.90 10.52
N LEU A 134 -15.83 -11.26 10.11
CA LEU A 134 -15.55 -12.54 9.45
C LEU A 134 -15.35 -13.67 10.47
N ASP A 135 -15.82 -14.86 10.11
CA ASP A 135 -15.59 -16.12 10.83
C ASP A 135 -14.27 -16.83 10.41
N GLN A 136 -13.56 -16.23 9.46
CA GLN A 136 -12.27 -16.67 8.93
C GLN A 136 -11.28 -15.50 8.87
N GLN A 137 -9.99 -15.82 8.77
CA GLN A 137 -8.93 -14.83 8.64
C GLN A 137 -9.16 -13.92 7.41
N ALA A 138 -8.91 -12.62 7.56
CA ALA A 138 -9.07 -11.67 6.47
C ALA A 138 -7.81 -11.69 5.58
N TRP A 139 -7.88 -12.45 4.50
CA TRP A 139 -6.91 -12.47 3.41
C TRP A 139 -7.63 -12.34 2.08
N ASP A 140 -6.96 -11.86 1.04
CA ASP A 140 -7.59 -11.52 -0.23
C ASP A 140 -8.75 -10.52 -0.06
N VAL A 141 -8.49 -9.49 0.75
CA VAL A 141 -9.42 -8.40 1.06
C VAL A 141 -8.82 -7.05 0.67
N TYR A 142 -9.69 -6.15 0.24
CA TYR A 142 -9.36 -4.85 -0.32
C TYR A 142 -10.20 -3.80 0.40
N LEU A 143 -9.56 -2.85 1.07
CA LEU A 143 -10.17 -1.94 2.02
C LEU A 143 -9.99 -0.50 1.56
N GLY A 144 -11.06 0.29 1.56
CA GLY A 144 -11.04 1.72 1.26
C GLY A 144 -11.27 2.57 2.51
N TYR A 145 -10.40 3.56 2.72
CA TYR A 145 -10.46 4.48 3.87
C TYR A 145 -10.50 5.93 3.40
N GLY A 146 -11.46 6.68 3.93
CA GLY A 146 -11.61 8.11 3.72
C GLY A 146 -10.55 8.94 4.46
N PRO A 147 -10.48 10.25 4.16
CA PRO A 147 -9.42 11.14 4.66
C PRO A 147 -9.42 11.32 6.19
N THR A 148 -10.52 11.01 6.88
CA THR A 148 -10.63 11.17 8.33
C THR A 148 -10.28 9.91 9.12
N ALA A 149 -10.01 8.78 8.45
CA ALA A 149 -9.71 7.52 9.11
C ALA A 149 -8.38 7.59 9.87
N ARG A 150 -8.40 7.16 11.14
CA ARG A 150 -7.24 7.09 12.02
C ARG A 150 -7.10 5.71 12.63
N TRP A 151 -5.86 5.28 12.84
CA TRP A 151 -5.55 4.03 13.53
C TRP A 151 -4.92 4.35 14.89
N ASP A 152 -5.77 4.62 15.89
CA ASP A 152 -5.33 5.09 17.22
C ASP A 152 -5.14 3.95 18.26
N GLY A 153 -5.30 2.68 17.87
CA GLY A 153 -5.15 1.53 18.78
C GLY A 153 -5.37 0.18 18.10
N ALA A 154 -5.64 -0.87 18.89
CA ALA A 154 -6.10 -2.15 18.35
C ALA A 154 -7.61 -2.31 18.64
N PRO A 155 -8.42 -2.79 17.69
CA PRO A 155 -8.08 -3.25 16.33
C PRO A 155 -7.84 -2.10 15.32
N PRO A 156 -7.42 -2.37 14.06
CA PRO A 156 -7.40 -1.35 13.00
C PRO A 156 -8.79 -0.69 12.80
N PRO A 157 -8.84 0.51 12.21
CA PRO A 157 -10.11 1.17 11.96
C PRO A 157 -10.98 0.39 10.99
N LYS A 158 -12.30 0.52 11.15
CA LYS A 158 -13.26 0.02 10.18
C LYS A 158 -13.11 0.78 8.85
N PRO A 159 -13.01 0.08 7.71
CA PRO A 159 -12.98 0.74 6.41
C PRO A 159 -14.35 1.33 6.05
N ASP A 160 -14.34 2.37 5.21
CA ASP A 160 -15.56 2.95 4.64
C ASP A 160 -16.28 1.97 3.70
N PHE A 161 -15.49 1.17 2.98
CA PHE A 161 -15.97 0.06 2.18
C PHE A 161 -14.87 -0.99 2.02
N TRP A 162 -15.27 -2.21 1.67
CA TRP A 162 -14.32 -3.25 1.34
C TRP A 162 -14.94 -4.25 0.36
N MET A 163 -14.05 -4.96 -0.33
CA MET A 163 -14.37 -6.08 -1.22
C MET A 163 -13.42 -7.23 -0.94
N HIS A 164 -13.71 -8.43 -1.45
CA HIS A 164 -12.87 -9.60 -1.20
C HIS A 164 -12.86 -10.60 -2.36
N GLN A 165 -11.91 -11.52 -2.36
CA GLN A 165 -11.95 -12.73 -3.18
C GLN A 165 -11.83 -14.02 -2.35
N LEU A 166 -12.03 -13.95 -1.02
CA LEU A 166 -12.13 -15.09 -0.11
C LEU A 166 -12.97 -16.25 -0.66
N GLY A 167 -12.47 -17.49 -0.55
CA GLY A 167 -13.28 -18.69 -0.78
C GLY A 167 -14.22 -18.99 0.40
N GLY A 168 -15.18 -19.90 0.20
CA GLY A 168 -16.04 -20.40 1.28
C GLY A 168 -17.38 -19.68 1.43
N THR A 169 -17.83 -19.52 2.68
CA THR A 169 -19.14 -19.01 3.11
C THR A 169 -19.47 -17.66 2.48
N GLU A 170 -20.77 -17.35 2.38
CA GLU A 170 -21.25 -16.01 2.00
C GLU A 170 -20.75 -14.98 3.01
N VAL A 171 -19.72 -14.25 2.59
CA VAL A 171 -19.23 -13.07 3.27
C VAL A 171 -20.20 -11.93 2.94
N GLY A 172 -20.62 -11.15 3.95
CA GLY A 172 -21.58 -10.04 3.80
C GLY A 172 -21.03 -8.81 3.05
N ALA A 173 -20.10 -9.00 2.12
CA ALA A 173 -19.47 -7.98 1.31
C ALA A 173 -19.34 -8.44 -0.15
N PRO A 174 -19.31 -7.52 -1.11
CA PRO A 174 -19.18 -7.88 -2.52
C PRO A 174 -17.81 -8.48 -2.83
N ARG A 175 -17.80 -9.36 -3.84
CA ARG A 175 -16.56 -9.80 -4.49
C ARG A 175 -15.82 -8.60 -5.08
N LEU A 176 -14.49 -8.69 -5.18
CA LEU A 176 -13.71 -7.67 -5.85
C LEU A 176 -14.20 -7.48 -7.29
N ASP A 177 -14.67 -6.26 -7.55
CA ASP A 177 -14.91 -5.70 -8.86
C ASP A 177 -14.09 -4.41 -8.94
N ALA A 178 -13.09 -4.38 -9.80
CA ALA A 178 -12.11 -3.30 -9.84
C ALA A 178 -12.73 -1.95 -10.22
N ALA A 179 -13.74 -1.94 -11.10
CA ALA A 179 -14.41 -0.73 -11.55
C ALA A 179 -15.33 -0.18 -10.44
N ALA A 180 -16.05 -1.06 -9.75
CA ALA A 180 -16.83 -0.67 -8.58
C ALA A 180 -15.91 -0.18 -7.45
N PHE A 181 -14.75 -0.81 -7.24
CA PHE A 181 -13.76 -0.37 -6.26
C PHE A 181 -13.23 1.02 -6.60
N GLU A 182 -12.83 1.26 -7.86
CA GLU A 182 -12.40 2.56 -8.37
C GLU A 182 -13.46 3.65 -8.11
N ALA A 183 -14.72 3.37 -8.44
CA ALA A 183 -15.81 4.32 -8.22
C ALA A 183 -15.96 4.70 -6.74
N ARG A 184 -15.91 3.72 -5.83
CA ARG A 184 -15.97 3.96 -4.38
C ARG A 184 -14.72 4.71 -3.88
N THR A 185 -13.55 4.46 -4.43
CA THR A 185 -12.34 5.25 -4.14
C THR A 185 -12.48 6.69 -4.61
N ALA A 186 -13.07 6.93 -5.79
CA ALA A 186 -13.35 8.28 -6.30
C ALA A 186 -14.35 9.04 -5.41
N GLU A 187 -15.37 8.36 -4.89
CA GLU A 187 -16.27 8.93 -3.87
C GLU A 187 -15.50 9.40 -2.63
N LEU A 188 -14.56 8.59 -2.13
CA LEU A 188 -13.75 8.97 -0.98
C LEU A 188 -12.85 10.19 -1.26
N LEU A 189 -12.25 10.27 -2.45
CA LEU A 189 -11.41 11.39 -2.88
C LEU A 189 -12.20 12.71 -3.03
N SER A 190 -13.51 12.63 -3.26
CA SER A 190 -14.41 13.77 -3.36
C SER A 190 -14.79 14.36 -2.00
N ARG A 191 -14.55 13.64 -0.90
CA ARG A 191 -14.89 14.09 0.44
C ARG A 191 -13.96 15.23 0.88
N PRO A 192 -14.47 16.21 1.63
CA PRO A 192 -13.65 17.28 2.16
C PRO A 192 -12.66 16.74 3.19
N VAL A 193 -11.43 17.26 3.14
CA VAL A 193 -10.48 17.16 4.25
C VAL A 193 -10.86 18.26 5.24
N GLN A 194 -11.31 17.86 6.43
CA GLN A 194 -11.63 18.79 7.52
C GLN A 194 -10.38 19.19 8.28
#